data_AF-A0A967TL55-F1
#
_entry.id   AF-A0A967TL55-F1
#
_cell.length_a   1.000
_cell.length_b   1.000
_cell.length_c   1.000
_cell.angle_alpha   90.00
_cell.angle_beta   90.00
_cell.angle_gamma   90.00
#
_symmetry.space_group_name_H-M   'P 1'
#
loop_
_entity.id
_entity.type
_entity.pdbx_description
1 polymer ?
#
loop_
_entity_poly.entity_id
_entity_poly.type
_entity_poly.pdbx_seq_one_letter_code
_entity_poly.pdbx_strand_id
1 'polypeptide(L)'
;GMAVGLFGSSTGAGAALIAAAERPEAVAAVVSRGGRPDMAGERLGEVRAPTLLIVGGRDEPVIELNRKAREALRCPSELEIVPGATHLFEEPGKLEEVAELARGWFVEQLGRGDE
;
A
#
# COMPACT_ATOMS: atom_id res chain seq x y z
N GLY A 1 16.77 -15.72 -2.36
CA GLY A 1 17.18 -14.31 -2.51
C GLY A 1 16.57 -13.51 -1.37
N MET A 2 17.01 -12.28 -1.11
CA MET A 2 16.39 -11.45 -0.06
C MET A 2 15.01 -10.97 -0.53
N ALA A 3 13.99 -11.10 0.32
CA ALA A 3 12.64 -10.62 0.02
C ALA A 3 12.61 -9.08 -0.02
N VAL A 4 12.02 -8.49 -1.06
CA VAL A 4 11.95 -7.04 -1.24
C VAL A 4 10.52 -6.55 -1.00
N GLY A 5 10.35 -5.56 -0.12
CA GLY A 5 9.12 -4.81 0.06
C GLY A 5 9.19 -3.43 -0.59
N LEU A 6 8.08 -2.95 -1.16
CA LEU A 6 7.98 -1.60 -1.72
C LEU A 6 7.07 -0.71 -0.86
N PHE A 7 7.55 0.47 -0.50
CA PHE A 7 6.74 1.51 0.14
C PHE A 7 6.59 2.69 -0.83
N GLY A 8 5.37 2.95 -1.28
CA GLY A 8 5.03 4.06 -2.18
C GLY A 8 4.18 5.11 -1.48
N SER A 9 4.53 6.39 -1.64
CA SER A 9 3.79 7.53 -1.09
C SER A 9 3.24 8.41 -2.21
N SER A 10 1.99 8.89 -2.07
CA SER A 10 1.33 9.75 -3.06
C SER A 10 1.36 9.11 -4.47
N THR A 11 1.95 9.74 -5.48
CA THR A 11 2.13 9.17 -6.84
C THR A 11 3.01 7.92 -6.85
N GLY A 12 3.94 7.81 -5.91
CA GLY A 12 4.80 6.65 -5.73
C GLY A 12 4.04 5.37 -5.41
N ALA A 13 2.80 5.47 -4.89
CA ALA A 13 1.95 4.30 -4.65
C ALA A 13 1.56 3.58 -5.94
N GLY A 14 1.11 4.32 -6.96
CA GLY A 14 0.79 3.74 -8.26
C GLY A 14 2.03 3.12 -8.92
N ALA A 15 3.17 3.82 -8.83
CA ALA A 15 4.44 3.31 -9.35
C ALA A 15 4.89 2.01 -8.64
N ALA A 16 4.73 1.92 -7.31
CA ALA A 16 5.05 0.71 -6.56
C ALA A 16 4.19 -0.49 -7.00
N LEU A 17 2.89 -0.27 -7.25
CA LEU A 17 1.98 -1.31 -7.73
C LEU A 17 2.29 -1.75 -9.16
N ILE A 18 2.62 -0.80 -10.05
CA ILE A 18 3.08 -1.12 -11.41
C ILE A 18 4.36 -1.97 -11.35
N ALA A 19 5.34 -1.58 -10.53
CA ALA A 19 6.58 -2.33 -10.36
C ALA A 19 6.33 -3.74 -9.80
N ALA A 20 5.40 -3.89 -8.85
CA ALA A 20 5.02 -5.18 -8.29
C ALA A 20 4.30 -6.08 -9.31
N ALA A 21 3.46 -5.51 -10.17
CA ALA A 21 2.83 -6.23 -11.28
C ALA A 21 3.86 -6.69 -12.33
N GLU A 22 4.86 -5.87 -12.62
CA GLU A 22 5.91 -6.20 -13.60
C GLU A 22 6.96 -7.19 -13.08
N ARG A 23 7.14 -7.27 -11.75
CA ARG A 23 8.14 -8.14 -11.12
C ARG A 23 7.53 -8.98 -9.99
N PRO A 24 6.55 -9.85 -10.31
CA PRO A 24 5.77 -10.58 -9.30
C PRO A 24 6.62 -11.52 -8.43
N GLU A 25 7.75 -12.03 -8.94
CA GLU A 25 8.64 -12.92 -8.20
C GLU A 25 9.71 -12.18 -7.37
N ALA A 26 9.87 -10.86 -7.59
CA ALA A 26 10.88 -10.07 -6.89
C ALA A 26 10.29 -9.23 -5.75
N VAL A 27 9.02 -8.83 -5.86
CA VAL A 27 8.35 -8.00 -4.87
C VAL A 27 7.48 -8.88 -3.98
N ALA A 28 7.82 -8.95 -2.70
CA ALA A 28 7.14 -9.79 -1.72
C ALA A 28 6.01 -9.07 -0.98
N ALA A 29 6.04 -7.73 -0.90
CA ALA A 29 5.00 -6.94 -0.26
C ALA A 29 4.97 -5.50 -0.76
N VAL A 30 3.79 -4.86 -0.72
CA VAL A 30 3.62 -3.44 -1.06
C VAL A 30 2.88 -2.71 0.06
N VAL A 31 3.31 -1.49 0.37
CA VAL A 31 2.58 -0.50 1.16
C VAL A 31 2.36 0.76 0.32
N SER A 32 1.12 1.22 0.20
CA SER A 32 0.71 2.46 -0.46
C SER A 32 0.20 3.44 0.60
N ARG A 33 0.90 4.55 0.81
CA ARG A 33 0.55 5.56 1.82
C ARG A 33 0.05 6.85 1.19
N GLY A 34 -1.17 7.27 1.56
CA GLY A 34 -1.84 8.47 1.04
C GLY A 34 -1.88 8.49 -0.50
N GLY A 35 -1.89 7.30 -1.09
CA GLY A 35 -1.51 7.10 -2.48
C GLY A 35 -2.65 7.23 -3.46
N ARG A 36 -2.29 7.31 -4.74
CA ARG A 36 -3.20 7.14 -5.88
C ARG A 36 -2.96 5.78 -6.54
N PRO A 37 -3.30 4.65 -5.88
CA PRO A 37 -3.10 3.32 -6.45
C PRO A 37 -3.92 3.10 -7.72
N ASP A 38 -5.03 3.84 -7.87
CA ASP A 38 -5.83 3.88 -9.09
C ASP A 38 -5.03 4.26 -10.35
N MET A 39 -3.93 5.00 -10.21
CA MET A 39 -3.04 5.34 -11.32
C MET A 39 -2.30 4.13 -11.91
N ALA A 40 -2.28 2.99 -11.22
CA ALA A 40 -1.78 1.73 -11.79
C ALA A 40 -2.75 1.13 -12.83
N GLY A 41 -3.99 1.60 -12.89
CA GLY A 41 -4.97 1.21 -13.91
C GLY A 41 -5.20 -0.31 -13.96
N GLU A 42 -5.21 -0.86 -15.17
CA GLU A 42 -5.45 -2.28 -15.40
C GLU A 42 -4.39 -3.20 -14.75
N ARG A 43 -3.18 -2.68 -14.48
CA ARG A 43 -2.10 -3.44 -13.84
C ARG A 43 -2.42 -3.84 -12.41
N LEU A 44 -3.39 -3.19 -11.75
CA LEU A 44 -3.86 -3.59 -10.40
C LEU A 44 -4.27 -5.07 -10.34
N GLY A 45 -4.92 -5.58 -11.40
CA GLY A 45 -5.35 -6.97 -11.47
C GLY A 45 -4.20 -7.99 -11.63
N GLU A 46 -2.99 -7.52 -11.91
CA GLU A 46 -1.79 -8.34 -12.11
C GLU A 46 -0.90 -8.42 -10.86
N VAL A 47 -1.12 -7.56 -9.86
CA VAL A 47 -0.35 -7.53 -8.62
C VAL A 47 -0.56 -8.84 -7.85
N ARG A 48 0.54 -9.55 -7.55
CA ARG A 48 0.54 -10.76 -6.71
C ARG A 48 0.98 -10.50 -5.28
N ALA A 49 1.82 -9.49 -5.08
CA ALA A 49 2.37 -9.14 -3.78
C ALA A 49 1.25 -8.66 -2.83
N PRO A 50 1.14 -9.21 -1.61
CA PRO A 50 0.25 -8.69 -0.57
C PRO A 50 0.41 -7.17 -0.42
N THR A 51 -0.72 -6.45 -0.45
CA THR A 51 -0.74 -4.99 -0.52
C THR A 51 -1.51 -4.37 0.63
N LEU A 52 -0.87 -3.46 1.37
CA LEU A 52 -1.51 -2.59 2.34
C LEU A 52 -1.72 -1.19 1.75
N LEU A 53 -2.95 -0.69 1.81
CA LEU A 53 -3.31 0.68 1.47
C LEU A 53 -3.56 1.47 2.77
N ILE A 54 -2.86 2.58 2.99
CA ILE A 54 -3.01 3.43 4.17
C ILE A 54 -3.47 4.82 3.72
N VAL A 55 -4.59 5.31 4.23
CA VAL A 55 -5.19 6.59 3.85
C VAL A 55 -5.53 7.45 5.07
N GLY A 56 -5.44 8.76 4.93
CA GLY A 56 -5.85 9.69 5.98
C GLY A 56 -7.37 9.78 6.07
N GLY A 57 -7.93 9.71 7.28
CA GLY A 57 -9.37 9.72 7.52
C GLY A 57 -10.09 11.01 7.16
N ARG A 58 -9.36 12.11 6.92
CA ARG A 58 -9.90 13.39 6.41
C ARG A 58 -9.69 13.58 4.91
N ASP A 59 -9.15 12.57 4.21
CA ASP A 59 -8.91 12.60 2.77
C ASP A 59 -9.95 11.74 2.03
N GLU A 60 -11.22 12.12 2.16
CA GLU A 60 -12.38 11.38 1.63
C GLU A 60 -12.23 11.00 0.15
N PRO A 61 -11.77 11.88 -0.77
CA PRO A 61 -11.59 11.50 -2.16
C PRO A 61 -10.59 10.37 -2.33
N VAL A 62 -9.49 10.37 -1.57
CA VAL A 62 -8.45 9.34 -1.63
C VAL A 62 -8.93 8.03 -1.00
N ILE A 63 -9.76 8.07 0.04
CA ILE A 63 -10.41 6.87 0.61
C ILE A 63 -11.19 6.13 -0.47
N GLU A 64 -12.07 6.82 -1.21
CA GLU A 64 -12.89 6.19 -2.25
C GLU A 64 -12.04 5.63 -3.40
N LEU A 65 -10.97 6.33 -3.79
CA LEU A 65 -10.05 5.85 -4.81
C LEU A 65 -9.31 4.59 -4.36
N ASN A 66 -8.90 4.52 -3.10
CA ASN A 66 -8.23 3.34 -2.54
C ASN A 66 -9.20 2.16 -2.36
N ARG A 67 -10.47 2.40 -2.01
CA ARG A 67 -11.51 1.36 -1.99
C ARG A 67 -11.68 0.71 -3.36
N LYS A 68 -11.83 1.52 -4.41
CA LYS A 68 -11.95 1.05 -5.80
C LYS A 68 -10.69 0.31 -6.27
N ALA A 69 -9.50 0.84 -5.95
CA ALA A 69 -8.26 0.17 -6.29
C ALA A 69 -8.14 -1.20 -5.61
N ARG A 70 -8.55 -1.31 -4.34
CA ARG A 70 -8.58 -2.58 -3.60
C ARG A 70 -9.51 -3.61 -4.23
N GLU A 71 -10.68 -3.20 -4.71
CA GLU A 71 -11.59 -4.08 -5.44
C GLU A 71 -10.98 -4.64 -6.74
N ALA A 72 -10.07 -3.89 -7.38
CA ALA A 72 -9.36 -4.33 -8.57
C ALA A 72 -8.15 -5.24 -8.28
N LEU A 73 -7.59 -5.20 -7.06
CA LEU A 73 -6.50 -6.08 -6.64
C LEU A 73 -6.99 -7.53 -6.52
N ARG A 74 -6.19 -8.47 -7.01
CA ARG A 74 -6.47 -9.91 -6.92
C ARG A 74 -5.61 -10.66 -5.89
N CYS A 75 -4.74 -9.93 -5.19
CA CYS A 75 -3.89 -10.42 -4.11
C CYS A 75 -4.54 -10.17 -2.72
N PRO A 76 -4.02 -10.78 -1.65
CA PRO A 76 -4.34 -10.34 -0.29
C PRO A 76 -4.13 -8.83 -0.16
N SER A 77 -5.15 -8.12 0.32
CA SER A 77 -5.10 -6.68 0.43
C SER A 77 -5.93 -6.13 1.59
N GLU A 78 -5.39 -5.09 2.22
CA GLU A 78 -5.99 -4.40 3.35
C GLU A 78 -6.04 -2.88 3.10
N LEU A 79 -7.05 -2.23 3.68
CA LEU A 79 -7.20 -0.77 3.62
C LEU A 79 -7.35 -0.25 5.05
N GLU A 80 -6.34 0.47 5.50
CA GLU A 80 -6.28 1.10 6.81
C GLU A 80 -6.55 2.60 6.70
N ILE A 81 -7.47 3.08 7.53
CA ILE A 81 -7.87 4.49 7.57
C ILE A 81 -7.37 5.09 8.88
N VAL A 82 -6.42 6.02 8.79
CA VAL A 82 -5.83 6.69 9.95
C VAL A 82 -6.75 7.84 10.41
N PRO A 83 -7.46 7.72 11.55
CA PRO A 83 -8.49 8.68 11.92
C PRO A 83 -7.92 10.08 12.15
N GLY A 84 -8.56 11.10 11.60
CA GLY A 84 -8.15 12.49 11.80
C GLY A 84 -6.91 12.94 11.03
N ALA A 85 -6.27 12.08 10.25
CA ALA A 85 -5.14 12.45 9.39
C ALA A 85 -5.61 13.06 8.06
N THR A 86 -4.91 14.10 7.60
CA THR A 86 -5.00 14.61 6.23
C THR A 86 -4.06 13.87 5.29
N HIS A 87 -4.04 14.25 4.01
CA HIS A 87 -3.24 13.63 2.94
C HIS A 87 -1.77 13.38 3.34
N LEU A 88 -1.17 14.34 4.04
CA LEU A 88 0.23 14.30 4.41
C LEU A 88 0.50 13.66 5.79
N PHE A 89 -0.53 13.34 6.57
CA PHE A 89 -0.42 12.78 7.92
C PHE A 89 0.44 13.67 8.84
N GLU A 90 0.35 14.99 8.70
CA GLU A 90 1.14 15.96 9.47
C GLU A 90 0.59 16.21 10.88
N GLU A 91 -0.64 15.75 11.14
CA GLU A 91 -1.22 15.84 12.47
C GLU A 91 -0.39 15.02 13.48
N PRO A 92 -0.30 15.47 14.75
CA PRO A 92 0.54 14.81 15.74
C PRO A 92 0.25 13.31 15.87
N GLY A 93 1.30 12.49 15.75
CA GLY A 93 1.24 11.04 15.89
C GLY A 93 0.80 10.28 14.63
N LYS A 94 0.38 10.97 13.56
CA LYS A 94 -0.23 10.30 12.39
C LYS A 94 0.78 9.67 11.47
N LEU A 95 1.96 10.26 11.32
CA LEU A 95 3.04 9.64 10.58
C LEU A 95 3.64 8.45 11.35
N GLU A 96 3.67 8.52 12.68
CA GLU A 96 4.06 7.41 13.54
C GLU A 96 3.08 6.23 13.38
N GLU A 97 1.77 6.48 13.43
CA GLU A 97 0.73 5.47 13.21
C GLU A 97 0.89 4.78 11.83
N VAL A 98 1.16 5.55 10.77
CA VAL A 98 1.50 5.04 9.44
C VAL A 98 2.74 4.14 9.47
N ALA A 99 3.79 4.56 10.16
CA ALA A 99 5.04 3.81 10.25
C ALA A 99 4.86 2.48 10.98
N GLU A 100 4.07 2.47 12.06
CA GLU A 100 3.71 1.26 12.81
C GLU A 100 2.95 0.26 11.92
N LEU A 101 1.93 0.73 11.19
CA LEU A 101 1.16 -0.08 10.24
C LEU A 101 2.05 -0.66 9.13
N ALA A 102 2.86 0.18 8.50
CA ALA A 102 3.75 -0.23 7.42
C ALA A 102 4.80 -1.24 7.89
N ARG A 103 5.40 -1.02 9.07
CA ARG A 103 6.34 -1.96 9.68
C ARG A 103 5.66 -3.29 9.98
N GLY A 104 4.48 -3.28 10.60
CA GLY A 104 3.71 -4.48 10.91
C GLY A 104 3.47 -5.32 9.65
N TRP A 105 3.02 -4.67 8.57
CA TRP A 105 2.82 -5.32 7.28
C TRP A 105 4.09 -5.97 6.73
N PHE A 106 5.20 -5.23 6.69
CA PHE A 106 6.45 -5.79 6.16
C PHE A 106 7.00 -6.92 7.03
N VAL A 107 6.92 -6.82 8.37
CA VAL A 107 7.36 -7.89 9.26
C VAL A 107 6.57 -9.16 9.01
N GLU A 108 5.24 -9.05 8.86
CA GLU A 108 4.39 -10.19 8.56
C GLU A 108 4.67 -10.80 7.18
N GLN A 109 4.73 -9.97 6.13
CA GLN A 109 4.79 -10.47 4.75
C GLN A 109 6.20 -10.88 4.33
N LEU A 110 7.25 -10.17 4.77
CA LEU A 110 8.63 -10.48 4.41
C LEU A 110 9.19 -11.63 5.26
N GLY A 111 8.65 -11.87 6.45
CA GLY A 111 9.02 -13.01 7.30
C GLY A 111 8.47 -14.36 6.83
N ARG A 112 7.50 -14.38 5.89
CA ARG A 112 6.90 -15.61 5.34
C ARG A 112 7.72 -16.28 4.24
N GLY A 113 8.77 -15.63 3.73
CA GLY A 113 9.60 -16.15 2.64
C GLY A 113 10.67 -17.16 3.05
N ASP A 114 10.81 -17.44 4.35
CA ASP A 114 11.82 -18.33 4.93
C ASP A 114 11.27 -19.74 5.30
N GLU A 115 10.00 -20.03 4.99
CA GLU A 115 9.35 -21.36 5.17
C GLU A 115 9.30 -22.16 3.85
#